data_AF-A0A1G4TY00-F1
#
_entry.id   AF-A0A1G4TY00-F1
#
_cell.length_a   1.000
_cell.length_b   1.000
_cell.length_c   1.000
_cell.angle_alpha   90.00
_cell.angle_beta   90.00
_cell.angle_gamma   90.00
#
_symmetry.space_group_name_H-M   'P 1'
#
loop_
_entity.id
_entity.type
_entity.pdbx_description
1 polymer ?
#
loop_
_entity_poly.entity_id
_entity_poly.type
_entity_poly.pdbx_seq_one_letter_code
_entity_poly.pdbx_strand_id
1 'polypeptide(L)'
;MNKCALVITILTLSFNHAFAQDELKTYEAKATGRDTKTYHIISIDGKNQTVKIVPDYANHVLKMICLKDIITIDDFWGEPPDIRLLNKNFIAINYAVRGGSGVGLGNTLIICVDGQHLYKAMHVLRYLTGESGEQQEEYRIKLRLVGNSVNNCKLKVSVHDFVDSKPRPKENYAYDNNTVLAFDTQQNVFYSVKQDIYDHFITAKNKTKQKIAGNFPMIILGKETYYFINGRWYTGGLSKDMFEFQ
;
A
#
# COMPACT_ATOMS: atom_id res chain seq x y z
N MET A 1 42.63 -14.92 -39.69
CA MET A 1 42.41 -15.45 -38.33
C MET A 1 41.67 -14.39 -37.52
N ASN A 2 40.42 -14.64 -37.08
CA ASN A 2 39.68 -13.91 -36.00
C ASN A 2 38.16 -14.18 -35.95
N LYS A 3 37.62 -15.20 -36.62
CA LYS A 3 36.18 -15.55 -36.51
C LYS A 3 35.84 -16.52 -35.36
N CYS A 4 36.81 -17.29 -34.85
CA CYS A 4 36.55 -18.24 -33.75
C CYS A 4 36.47 -17.60 -32.36
N ALA A 5 37.14 -16.46 -32.12
CA ALA A 5 37.12 -15.82 -30.81
C ALA A 5 35.74 -15.22 -30.48
N LEU A 6 35.07 -14.58 -31.47
CA LEU A 6 33.79 -13.89 -31.29
C LEU A 6 32.64 -14.86 -30.90
N VAL A 7 32.63 -16.07 -31.47
CA VAL A 7 31.57 -17.07 -31.24
C VAL A 7 31.67 -17.65 -29.83
N ILE A 8 32.89 -17.89 -29.33
CA ILE A 8 33.11 -18.42 -27.97
C ILE A 8 32.74 -17.38 -26.90
N THR A 9 33.00 -16.08 -27.14
CA THR A 9 32.63 -15.02 -26.20
C THR A 9 31.10 -14.82 -26.13
N ILE A 10 30.39 -14.89 -27.26
CA ILE A 10 28.92 -14.80 -27.27
C ILE A 10 28.29 -16.03 -26.58
N LEU A 11 28.83 -17.23 -26.82
CA LEU A 11 28.35 -18.44 -26.16
C LEU A 11 28.57 -18.36 -24.65
N THR A 12 29.78 -18.03 -24.19
CA THR A 12 30.09 -17.91 -22.74
C THR A 12 29.27 -16.83 -22.04
N LEU A 13 29.03 -15.69 -22.69
CA LEU A 13 28.12 -14.65 -22.18
C LEU A 13 26.68 -15.16 -22.06
N SER A 14 26.17 -15.87 -23.07
CA SER A 14 24.80 -16.39 -23.05
C SER A 14 24.58 -17.50 -22.01
N PHE A 15 25.55 -18.40 -21.83
CA PHE A 15 25.50 -19.43 -20.79
C PHE A 15 25.56 -18.82 -19.39
N ASN A 16 26.48 -17.88 -19.14
CA ASN A 16 26.55 -17.18 -17.85
C ASN A 16 25.27 -16.42 -17.52
N HIS A 17 24.60 -15.85 -18.54
CA HIS A 17 23.32 -15.19 -18.35
C HIS A 17 22.19 -16.16 -17.98
N ALA A 18 22.12 -17.33 -18.63
CA ALA A 18 21.12 -18.34 -18.34
C ALA A 18 21.29 -18.93 -16.94
N PHE A 19 22.53 -19.27 -16.55
CA PHE A 19 22.83 -19.75 -15.19
C PHE A 19 22.51 -18.70 -14.12
N ALA A 20 22.89 -17.44 -14.33
CA ALA A 20 22.56 -16.36 -13.41
C ALA A 20 21.05 -16.14 -13.25
N GLN A 21 20.28 -16.30 -14.35
CA GLN A 21 18.83 -16.15 -14.31
C GLN A 21 18.14 -17.30 -13.57
N ASP A 22 18.63 -18.53 -13.69
CA ASP A 22 18.11 -19.69 -12.97
C ASP A 22 18.46 -19.66 -11.47
N GLU A 23 19.67 -19.19 -11.13
CA GLU A 23 20.06 -18.96 -9.73
C GLU A 23 19.19 -17.87 -9.07
N LEU A 24 18.94 -16.76 -9.79
CA LEU A 24 18.09 -15.67 -9.30
C LEU A 24 16.66 -16.15 -9.01
N LYS A 25 16.03 -16.87 -9.95
CA LYS A 25 14.68 -17.44 -9.75
C LYS A 25 14.63 -18.40 -8.56
N THR A 26 15.67 -19.20 -8.38
CA THR A 26 15.77 -20.13 -7.25
C THR A 26 15.88 -19.38 -5.93
N TYR A 27 16.64 -18.28 -5.90
CA TYR A 27 16.77 -17.42 -4.73
C TYR A 27 15.45 -16.72 -4.40
N GLU A 28 14.76 -16.15 -5.39
CA GLU A 28 13.46 -15.49 -5.22
C GLU A 28 12.39 -16.45 -4.72
N ALA A 29 12.32 -17.67 -5.27
CA ALA A 29 11.38 -18.69 -4.79
C ALA A 29 11.65 -19.09 -3.34
N LYS A 30 12.93 -19.23 -2.95
CA LYS A 30 13.32 -19.49 -1.56
C LYS A 30 12.96 -18.32 -0.64
N ALA A 31 13.18 -17.08 -1.07
CA ALA A 31 12.80 -15.87 -0.32
C ALA A 31 11.28 -15.78 -0.13
N THR A 32 10.49 -16.04 -1.18
CA THR A 32 9.03 -16.11 -1.13
C THR A 32 8.56 -17.12 -0.08
N GLY A 33 9.14 -18.33 -0.08
CA GLY A 33 8.81 -19.36 0.88
C GLY A 33 9.13 -18.97 2.33
N ARG A 34 10.29 -18.35 2.55
CA ARG A 34 10.75 -17.86 3.87
C ARG A 34 9.86 -16.74 4.42
N ASP A 35 9.49 -15.79 3.57
CA ASP A 35 8.83 -14.55 3.97
C ASP A 35 7.30 -14.64 3.88
N THR A 36 6.77 -15.77 3.36
CA THR A 36 5.36 -16.12 3.48
C THR A 36 4.97 -16.28 4.95
N LYS A 37 3.89 -15.61 5.36
CA LYS A 37 3.34 -15.69 6.72
C LYS A 37 1.88 -16.10 6.70
N THR A 38 1.47 -16.85 7.71
CA THR A 38 0.08 -17.25 7.93
C THR A 38 -0.36 -16.69 9.27
N TYR A 39 -1.50 -15.99 9.28
CA TYR A 39 -2.10 -15.40 10.46
C TYR A 39 -3.47 -16.02 10.72
N HIS A 40 -3.72 -16.34 11.99
CA HIS A 40 -5.05 -16.72 12.46
C HIS A 40 -5.70 -15.50 13.09
N ILE A 41 -6.84 -15.09 12.55
CA ILE A 41 -7.58 -13.92 12.99
C ILE A 41 -9.04 -14.29 13.28
N ILE A 42 -9.73 -13.39 13.96
CA ILE A 42 -11.18 -13.44 14.13
C ILE A 42 -11.78 -12.47 13.11
N SER A 43 -12.60 -13.00 12.20
CA SER A 43 -13.41 -12.24 11.28
C SER A 43 -14.32 -11.24 12.01
N ILE A 44 -14.78 -10.20 11.34
CA ILE A 44 -15.70 -9.21 11.91
C ILE A 44 -17.00 -9.88 12.38
N ASP A 45 -17.48 -10.90 11.67
CA ASP A 45 -18.61 -11.76 12.07
C ASP A 45 -18.31 -12.73 13.24
N GLY A 46 -17.10 -12.70 13.81
CA GLY A 46 -16.70 -13.48 14.98
C GLY A 46 -16.13 -14.87 14.68
N LYS A 47 -16.08 -15.31 13.42
CA LYS A 47 -15.54 -16.63 13.06
C LYS A 47 -14.01 -16.63 12.98
N ASN A 48 -13.39 -17.76 13.30
CA ASN A 48 -11.95 -17.94 13.10
C ASN A 48 -11.64 -18.03 11.60
N GLN A 49 -10.62 -17.29 11.17
CA GLN A 49 -10.17 -17.25 9.78
C GLN A 49 -8.65 -17.35 9.70
N THR A 50 -8.17 -17.82 8.55
CA THR A 50 -6.75 -17.91 8.25
C THR A 50 -6.44 -17.02 7.05
N VAL A 51 -5.53 -16.08 7.23
CA VAL A 51 -5.04 -15.20 6.18
C VAL A 51 -3.58 -15.54 5.89
N LYS A 52 -3.28 -15.90 4.65
CA LYS A 52 -1.93 -16.15 4.17
C LYS A 52 -1.43 -14.92 3.40
N ILE A 53 -0.24 -14.44 3.72
CA ILE A 53 0.40 -13.30 3.08
C ILE A 53 1.66 -13.82 2.36
N VAL A 54 1.71 -13.61 1.05
CA VAL A 54 2.72 -14.19 0.15
C VAL A 54 3.38 -13.07 -0.64
N PRO A 55 4.63 -12.68 -0.29
CA PRO A 55 5.44 -11.82 -1.15
C PRO A 55 6.02 -12.65 -2.29
N ASP A 56 5.47 -12.50 -3.49
CA ASP A 56 5.90 -13.15 -4.73
C ASP A 56 6.96 -12.28 -5.41
N TYR A 57 8.22 -12.46 -4.98
CA TYR A 57 9.34 -11.63 -5.44
C TYR A 57 9.60 -11.74 -6.94
N ALA A 58 9.44 -12.93 -7.52
CA ALA A 58 9.68 -13.17 -8.94
C ALA A 58 8.68 -12.45 -9.85
N ASN A 59 7.44 -12.30 -9.38
CA ASN A 59 6.40 -11.59 -10.13
C ASN A 59 6.21 -10.14 -9.67
N HIS A 60 6.94 -9.68 -8.64
CA HIS A 60 6.75 -8.37 -8.02
C HIS A 60 5.32 -8.14 -7.51
N VAL A 61 4.74 -9.15 -6.85
CA VAL A 61 3.37 -9.10 -6.34
C VAL A 61 3.32 -9.43 -4.86
N LEU A 62 2.50 -8.73 -4.09
CA LEU A 62 2.16 -9.11 -2.71
C LEU A 62 0.71 -9.57 -2.64
N LYS A 63 0.49 -10.83 -2.23
CA LYS A 63 -0.84 -11.45 -2.18
C LYS A 63 -1.28 -11.66 -0.73
N MET A 64 -2.52 -11.29 -0.42
CA MET A 64 -3.20 -11.65 0.82
C MET A 64 -4.36 -12.57 0.45
N ILE A 65 -4.38 -13.77 1.03
CA ILE A 65 -5.28 -14.86 0.62
C ILE A 65 -6.09 -15.31 1.83
N CYS A 66 -7.41 -15.35 1.69
CA CYS A 66 -8.34 -15.93 2.66
C CYS A 66 -9.32 -16.83 1.91
N LEU A 67 -9.19 -18.15 2.07
CA LEU A 67 -9.97 -19.13 1.32
C LEU A 67 -9.85 -18.92 -0.21
N LYS A 68 -10.90 -18.44 -0.86
CA LYS A 68 -10.95 -18.14 -2.30
C LYS A 68 -10.76 -16.66 -2.62
N ASP A 69 -10.78 -15.80 -1.62
CA ASP A 69 -10.64 -14.36 -1.81
C ASP A 69 -9.18 -13.95 -1.73
N ILE A 70 -8.80 -13.01 -2.59
CA ILE A 70 -7.41 -12.59 -2.79
C ILE A 70 -7.37 -11.08 -3.00
N ILE A 71 -6.60 -10.39 -2.16
CA ILE A 71 -6.13 -9.04 -2.46
C ILE A 71 -4.73 -9.16 -3.04
N THR A 72 -4.51 -8.50 -4.17
CA THR A 72 -3.24 -8.48 -4.89
C THR A 72 -2.73 -7.05 -4.96
N ILE A 73 -1.49 -6.84 -4.54
CA ILE A 73 -0.76 -5.59 -4.73
C ILE A 73 0.26 -5.83 -5.83
N ASP A 74 0.06 -5.15 -6.95
CA ASP A 74 0.98 -5.16 -8.09
C ASP A 74 2.16 -4.18 -7.84
N ASP A 75 3.24 -4.33 -8.60
CA ASP A 75 4.44 -3.48 -8.53
C ASP A 75 5.09 -3.40 -7.13
N PHE A 76 5.02 -4.50 -6.37
CA PHE A 76 5.70 -4.63 -5.09
C PHE A 76 7.23 -4.64 -5.30
N TRP A 77 7.92 -3.70 -4.64
CA TRP A 77 9.34 -3.40 -4.88
C TRP A 77 10.29 -4.58 -4.63
N GLY A 78 9.83 -5.61 -3.91
CA GLY A 78 10.60 -6.83 -3.65
C GLY A 78 11.40 -6.79 -2.34
N GLU A 79 11.19 -5.79 -1.50
CA GLU A 79 11.69 -5.78 -0.12
C GLU A 79 10.69 -6.47 0.82
N PRO A 80 11.13 -7.33 1.76
CA PRO A 80 10.21 -8.02 2.67
C PRO A 80 9.22 -7.07 3.36
N PRO A 81 7.91 -7.31 3.26
CA PRO A 81 6.92 -6.44 3.90
C PRO A 81 7.00 -6.60 5.42
N ASP A 82 6.85 -5.50 6.14
CA ASP A 82 6.69 -5.52 7.59
C ASP A 82 5.22 -5.78 7.92
N ILE A 83 4.94 -7.00 8.39
CA ILE A 83 3.59 -7.46 8.67
C ILE A 83 3.41 -7.66 10.18
N ARG A 84 2.38 -7.02 10.73
CA ARG A 84 2.04 -7.09 12.15
C ARG A 84 0.56 -7.29 12.36
N LEU A 85 0.23 -8.16 13.31
CA LEU A 85 -1.14 -8.27 13.82
C LEU A 85 -1.41 -7.05 14.72
N LEU A 86 -2.38 -6.21 14.37
CA LEU A 86 -2.74 -5.04 15.19
C LEU A 86 -3.56 -5.45 16.41
N ASN A 87 -4.46 -6.41 16.22
CA ASN A 87 -5.18 -7.15 17.23
C ASN A 87 -5.73 -8.44 16.59
N LYS A 88 -6.59 -9.17 17.29
CA LYS A 88 -7.21 -10.40 16.76
C LYS A 88 -7.99 -10.24 15.44
N ASN A 89 -8.41 -9.04 15.05
CA ASN A 89 -9.25 -8.79 13.87
C ASN A 89 -8.50 -8.19 12.68
N PHE A 90 -7.43 -7.43 12.93
CA PHE A 90 -6.77 -6.60 11.91
C PHE A 90 -5.29 -6.95 11.74
N ILE A 91 -4.85 -7.03 10.48
CA ILE A 91 -3.44 -7.18 10.12
C ILE A 91 -3.00 -5.90 9.40
N ALA A 92 -1.88 -5.32 9.81
CA ALA A 92 -1.22 -4.23 9.09
C ALA A 92 -0.03 -4.77 8.30
N ILE A 93 0.08 -4.29 7.07
CA ILE A 93 1.08 -4.68 6.08
C ILE A 93 1.72 -3.38 5.58
N ASN A 94 2.97 -3.18 5.96
CA ASN A 94 3.79 -2.07 5.48
C ASN A 94 4.66 -2.58 4.34
N TYR A 95 4.62 -1.93 3.18
CA TYR A 95 5.38 -2.35 2.01
C TYR A 95 5.87 -1.15 1.20
N ALA A 96 6.99 -1.35 0.51
CA ALA A 96 7.56 -0.35 -0.38
C ALA A 96 7.05 -0.55 -1.82
N VAL A 97 6.93 0.57 -2.53
CA VAL A 97 6.65 0.60 -3.98
C VAL A 97 7.72 1.43 -4.66
N ARG A 98 7.87 1.28 -5.98
CA ARG A 98 8.87 2.04 -6.73
C ARG A 98 8.52 3.54 -6.77
N GLY A 99 9.29 4.36 -6.05
CA GLY A 99 9.11 5.84 -6.01
C GLY A 99 9.91 6.62 -7.05
N GLY A 100 10.94 6.01 -7.67
CA GLY A 100 11.91 6.69 -8.53
C GLY A 100 13.29 6.86 -7.86
N SER A 101 14.26 7.42 -8.57
CA SER A 101 15.62 7.63 -8.02
C SER A 101 15.60 8.69 -6.92
N GLY A 102 16.14 8.37 -5.74
CA GLY A 102 16.22 9.30 -4.61
C GLY A 102 14.89 9.52 -3.86
N VAL A 103 13.84 8.78 -4.21
CA VAL A 103 12.52 8.89 -3.56
C VAL A 103 12.23 7.64 -2.76
N GLY A 104 12.13 7.80 -1.44
CA GLY A 104 11.64 6.75 -0.54
C GLY A 104 10.13 6.78 -0.52
N LEU A 105 9.48 5.68 -0.89
CA LEU A 105 8.01 5.59 -0.95
C LEU A 105 7.52 4.28 -0.37
N GLY A 106 6.61 4.34 0.60
CA GLY A 106 5.99 3.13 1.13
C GLY A 106 4.59 3.35 1.65
N ASN A 107 3.79 2.30 1.58
CA ASN A 107 2.38 2.28 1.89
C ASN A 107 2.10 1.44 3.13
N THR A 108 0.95 1.70 3.75
CA THR A 108 0.35 0.80 4.73
C THR A 108 -1.01 0.34 4.23
N LEU A 109 -1.20 -0.97 4.17
CA LEU A 109 -2.49 -1.62 4.03
C LEU A 109 -2.88 -2.25 5.37
N ILE A 110 -4.07 -1.94 5.87
CA ILE A 110 -4.71 -2.70 6.94
C ILE A 110 -5.83 -3.53 6.32
N ILE A 111 -5.84 -4.82 6.64
CA ILE A 111 -6.90 -5.75 6.22
C ILE A 111 -7.67 -6.30 7.41
N CYS A 112 -8.92 -6.66 7.15
CA CYS A 112 -9.73 -7.54 8.00
C CYS A 112 -10.48 -8.54 7.12
N VAL A 113 -11.11 -9.53 7.75
CA VAL A 113 -11.99 -10.49 7.08
C VAL A 113 -13.39 -10.33 7.63
N ASP A 114 -14.40 -10.35 6.77
CA ASP A 114 -15.80 -10.49 7.15
C ASP A 114 -16.44 -11.64 6.36
N GLY A 115 -16.99 -12.61 7.08
CA GLY A 115 -17.38 -13.90 6.51
C GLY A 115 -16.18 -14.62 5.88
N GLN A 116 -16.12 -14.64 4.55
CA GLN A 116 -15.03 -15.25 3.77
C GLN A 116 -14.29 -14.23 2.89
N HIS A 117 -14.60 -12.93 3.05
CA HIS A 117 -14.11 -11.87 2.19
C HIS A 117 -13.04 -11.03 2.89
N LEU A 118 -11.98 -10.69 2.16
CA LEU A 118 -10.94 -9.77 2.57
C LEU A 118 -11.35 -8.34 2.26
N TYR A 119 -11.19 -7.47 3.25
CA TYR A 119 -11.45 -6.04 3.09
C TYR A 119 -10.18 -5.25 3.30
N LYS A 120 -9.92 -4.31 2.39
CA LYS A 120 -8.91 -3.25 2.58
C LYS A 120 -9.47 -2.24 3.58
N ALA A 121 -9.38 -2.52 4.88
CA ALA A 121 -9.91 -1.64 5.92
C ALA A 121 -9.25 -0.25 5.92
N MET A 122 -8.00 -0.13 5.47
CA MET A 122 -7.34 1.14 5.19
C MET A 122 -6.21 0.92 4.19
N HIS A 123 -6.04 1.79 3.21
CA HIS A 123 -4.90 1.76 2.29
C HIS A 123 -4.41 3.18 2.04
N VAL A 124 -3.24 3.52 2.59
CA VAL A 124 -2.71 4.89 2.61
C VAL A 124 -1.20 4.92 2.40
N LEU A 125 -0.69 6.10 2.05
CA LEU A 125 0.74 6.37 2.08
C LEU A 125 1.23 6.28 3.53
N ARG A 126 2.35 5.58 3.76
CA ARG A 126 2.99 5.46 5.07
C ARG A 126 4.11 6.47 5.23
N TYR A 127 4.97 6.55 4.22
CA TYR A 127 6.03 7.53 4.17
C TYR A 127 6.37 7.91 2.72
N LEU A 128 6.78 9.16 2.55
CA LEU A 128 7.41 9.70 1.35
C LEU A 128 8.59 10.55 1.81
N THR A 129 9.76 10.36 1.20
CA THR A 129 10.92 11.22 1.41
C THR A 129 11.44 11.65 0.05
N GLY A 130 11.61 12.95 -0.14
CA GLY A 130 12.19 13.53 -1.35
C GLY A 130 13.18 14.62 -0.97
N GLU A 131 14.38 14.54 -1.53
CA GLU A 131 15.38 15.59 -1.39
C GLU A 131 15.92 15.95 -2.77
N SER A 132 15.81 17.21 -3.12
CA SER A 132 16.58 17.85 -4.18
C SER A 132 17.28 19.04 -3.54
N GLY A 133 18.50 19.40 -3.93
CA GLY A 133 19.35 20.31 -3.14
C GLY A 133 18.74 21.64 -2.65
N GLU A 134 17.62 22.08 -3.23
CA GLU A 134 16.88 23.29 -2.80
C GLU A 134 15.46 23.02 -2.24
N GLN A 135 15.01 21.77 -2.21
CA GLN A 135 13.71 21.36 -1.67
C GLN A 135 13.80 20.03 -0.92
N GLN A 136 13.31 20.03 0.32
CA GLN A 136 13.14 18.86 1.15
C GLN A 136 11.65 18.60 1.38
N GLU A 137 11.24 17.34 1.30
CA GLU A 137 9.92 16.89 1.69
C GLU A 137 10.01 15.61 2.52
N GLU A 138 9.20 15.54 3.57
CA GLU A 138 8.98 14.31 4.31
C GLU A 138 7.51 14.20 4.68
N TYR A 139 6.96 13.03 4.43
CA TYR A 139 5.68 12.59 4.95
C TYR A 139 5.90 11.27 5.68
N ARG A 140 5.32 11.13 6.87
CA ARG A 140 5.39 9.91 7.66
C ARG A 140 4.19 9.80 8.58
N ILE A 141 3.61 8.61 8.66
CA ILE A 141 2.58 8.30 9.66
C ILE A 141 3.01 7.20 10.62
N LYS A 142 2.48 7.25 11.85
CA LYS A 142 2.57 6.18 12.85
C LYS A 142 1.17 5.78 13.28
N LEU A 143 0.92 4.47 13.25
CA LEU A 143 -0.40 3.90 13.48
C LEU A 143 -0.43 3.10 14.78
N ARG A 144 -1.45 3.36 15.62
CA ARG A 144 -1.74 2.60 16.83
C ARG A 144 -3.24 2.31 16.90
N LEU A 145 -3.57 1.01 16.92
CA LEU A 145 -4.94 0.58 17.19
C LEU A 145 -5.24 0.71 18.69
N VAL A 146 -6.43 1.21 19.00
CA VAL A 146 -6.98 1.30 20.36
C VAL A 146 -8.35 0.64 20.35
N GLY A 147 -8.71 -0.02 21.45
CA GLY A 147 -9.91 -0.87 21.51
C GLY A 147 -9.58 -2.34 21.22
N ASN A 148 -10.42 -3.23 21.73
CA ASN A 148 -10.21 -4.67 21.74
C ASN A 148 -11.34 -5.46 21.04
N SER A 149 -12.35 -4.74 20.52
CA SER A 149 -13.45 -5.30 19.75
C SER A 149 -13.75 -4.43 18.53
N VAL A 150 -14.44 -5.01 17.55
CA VAL A 150 -14.85 -4.31 16.33
C VAL A 150 -15.78 -3.13 16.60
N ASN A 151 -16.54 -3.17 17.70
CA ASN A 151 -17.49 -2.12 18.08
C ASN A 151 -16.84 -0.91 18.76
N ASN A 152 -15.59 -1.04 19.21
CA ASN A 152 -14.89 0.03 19.93
C ASN A 152 -13.50 0.34 19.36
N CYS A 153 -13.11 -0.30 18.25
CA CYS A 153 -11.80 -0.10 17.67
C CYS A 153 -11.71 1.30 17.03
N LYS A 154 -10.59 1.96 17.30
CA LYS A 154 -10.21 3.23 16.72
C LYS A 154 -8.75 3.16 16.32
N LEU A 155 -8.40 3.78 15.20
CA LEU A 155 -7.02 3.89 14.77
C LEU A 155 -6.51 5.29 15.08
N LYS A 156 -5.55 5.40 16.01
CA LYS A 156 -4.82 6.66 16.24
C LYS A 156 -3.70 6.76 15.22
N VAL A 157 -3.64 7.87 14.51
CA VAL A 157 -2.63 8.16 13.50
C VAL A 157 -1.90 9.43 13.90
N SER A 158 -0.59 9.32 14.11
CA SER A 158 0.29 10.49 14.23
C SER A 158 0.87 10.77 12.85
N VAL A 159 0.75 11.99 12.37
CA VAL A 159 1.21 12.43 11.05
C VAL A 159 2.29 13.48 11.23
N HIS A 160 3.39 13.29 10.50
CA HIS A 160 4.45 14.27 10.33
C HIS A 160 4.61 14.51 8.83
N ASP A 161 4.33 15.72 8.37
CA ASP A 161 4.26 16.06 6.94
C ASP A 161 4.76 17.49 6.74
N PHE A 162 5.85 17.67 5.99
CA PHE A 162 6.38 18.99 5.69
C PHE A 162 6.97 19.07 4.28
N VAL A 163 6.98 20.30 3.76
CA VAL A 163 7.74 20.70 2.57
C VAL A 163 8.49 21.97 2.92
N ASP A 164 9.78 21.99 2.63
CA ASP A 164 10.63 23.17 2.68
C ASP A 164 11.33 23.37 1.34
N SER A 165 10.99 24.45 0.63
CA SER A 165 11.50 24.81 -0.68
C SER A 165 12.06 26.24 -0.67
N LYS A 166 13.38 26.37 -0.87
CA LYS A 166 14.04 27.67 -1.06
C LYS A 166 13.56 28.43 -2.30
N PRO A 167 13.38 27.81 -3.49
CA PRO A 167 12.91 28.52 -4.67
C PRO A 167 11.40 28.86 -4.61
N ARG A 168 10.62 28.12 -3.80
CA ARG A 168 9.16 28.28 -3.70
C ARG A 168 8.69 28.36 -2.24
N PRO A 169 9.11 29.36 -1.46
CA PRO A 169 8.84 29.44 -0.02
C PRO A 169 7.35 29.59 0.31
N LYS A 170 6.53 30.03 -0.64
CA LYS A 170 5.06 30.12 -0.48
C LYS A 170 4.38 28.74 -0.45
N GLU A 171 5.06 27.69 -0.90
CA GLU A 171 4.56 26.31 -0.85
C GLU A 171 4.99 25.58 0.43
N ASN A 172 5.80 26.22 1.28
CA ASN A 172 6.29 25.61 2.52
C ASN A 172 5.16 25.41 3.52
N TYR A 173 5.15 24.26 4.17
CA TYR A 173 4.23 23.95 5.26
C TYR A 173 4.84 22.91 6.20
N ALA A 174 4.30 22.83 7.42
CA ALA A 174 4.62 21.77 8.36
C ALA A 174 3.35 21.40 9.14
N TYR A 175 2.97 20.13 9.05
CA TYR A 175 1.89 19.51 9.82
C TYR A 175 2.49 18.46 10.76
N ASP A 176 2.22 18.63 12.05
CA ASP A 176 2.44 17.60 13.07
C ASP A 176 1.15 17.46 13.87
N ASN A 177 0.34 16.48 13.51
CA ASN A 177 -0.98 16.31 14.11
C ASN A 177 -1.31 14.84 14.39
N ASN A 178 -2.28 14.66 15.28
CA ASN A 178 -2.84 13.36 15.60
C ASN A 178 -4.29 13.33 15.13
N THR A 179 -4.66 12.32 14.37
CA THR A 179 -6.05 12.06 13.98
C THR A 179 -6.51 10.72 14.53
N VAL A 180 -7.82 10.60 14.73
CA VAL A 180 -8.45 9.35 15.18
C VAL A 180 -9.42 8.91 14.11
N LEU A 181 -9.22 7.70 13.59
CA LEU A 181 -10.13 7.08 12.65
C LEU A 181 -11.10 6.16 13.39
N ALA A 182 -12.39 6.32 13.12
CA ALA A 182 -13.42 5.38 13.53
C ALA A 182 -13.45 4.19 12.55
N PHE A 183 -13.92 3.02 13.02
CA PHE A 183 -14.17 1.87 12.16
C PHE A 183 -15.66 1.82 11.79
N ASP A 184 -15.96 1.78 10.49
CA ASP A 184 -17.29 1.52 9.96
C ASP A 184 -17.46 0.00 9.79
N THR A 185 -18.26 -0.63 10.65
CA THR A 185 -18.51 -2.08 10.57
C THR A 185 -19.41 -2.48 9.41
N GLN A 186 -20.14 -1.54 8.78
CA GLN A 186 -20.99 -1.85 7.62
C GLN A 186 -20.16 -1.92 6.34
N GLN A 187 -19.14 -1.06 6.23
CA GLN A 187 -18.25 -1.01 5.08
C GLN A 187 -16.89 -1.68 5.33
N ASN A 188 -16.63 -2.09 6.58
CA ASN A 188 -15.37 -2.67 7.06
C ASN A 188 -14.14 -1.78 6.78
N VAL A 189 -14.27 -0.47 7.01
CA VAL A 189 -13.21 0.52 6.75
C VAL A 189 -12.98 1.50 7.90
N PHE A 190 -11.73 1.93 8.07
CA PHE A 190 -11.39 3.06 8.93
C PHE A 190 -11.63 4.38 8.20
N TYR A 191 -12.16 5.38 8.90
CA TYR A 191 -12.42 6.71 8.34
C TYR A 191 -12.31 7.80 9.40
N SER A 192 -11.97 9.01 8.96
CA SER A 192 -11.96 10.23 9.78
C SER A 192 -13.30 10.98 9.68
N VAL A 193 -13.86 11.05 8.48
CA VAL A 193 -15.10 11.77 8.16
C VAL A 193 -15.84 11.01 7.06
N LYS A 194 -17.15 11.22 6.96
CA LYS A 194 -17.92 10.84 5.78
C LYS A 194 -18.38 12.10 5.07
N GLN A 195 -18.21 12.15 3.75
CA GLN A 195 -18.54 13.32 2.96
C GLN A 195 -19.54 12.96 1.86
N ASP A 196 -20.54 13.82 1.70
CA ASP A 196 -21.40 13.78 0.52
C ASP A 196 -20.65 14.31 -0.68
N ILE A 197 -20.51 13.47 -1.70
CA ILE A 197 -19.84 13.80 -2.95
C ILE A 197 -20.86 13.67 -4.07
N TYR A 198 -21.02 14.74 -4.84
CA TYR A 198 -21.89 14.82 -6.01
C TYR A 198 -21.09 15.41 -7.18
N ASP A 199 -20.15 14.64 -7.70
CA ASP A 199 -19.21 15.13 -8.71
C ASP A 199 -18.77 14.00 -9.65
N HIS A 200 -17.68 14.22 -10.38
CA HIS A 200 -16.98 13.26 -11.18
C HIS A 200 -15.58 13.08 -10.61
N PHE A 201 -15.05 11.86 -10.70
CA PHE A 201 -13.64 11.62 -10.49
C PHE A 201 -13.03 10.99 -11.75
N ILE A 202 -11.75 11.24 -11.97
CA ILE A 202 -10.98 10.61 -13.04
C ILE A 202 -10.02 9.64 -12.37
N THR A 203 -10.05 8.36 -12.75
CA THR A 203 -9.00 7.44 -12.30
C THR A 203 -7.79 7.56 -13.21
N ALA A 204 -6.58 7.51 -12.65
CA ALA A 204 -5.35 7.54 -13.47
C ALA A 204 -5.29 6.42 -14.53
N LYS A 205 -5.92 5.26 -14.24
CA LYS A 205 -5.96 4.08 -15.13
C LYS A 205 -6.93 4.25 -16.29
N ASN A 206 -8.19 4.54 -15.97
CA ASN A 206 -9.21 4.86 -16.95
C ASN A 206 -9.42 6.37 -16.87
N LYS A 207 -8.74 7.13 -17.73
CA LYS A 207 -8.83 8.61 -17.82
C LYS A 207 -10.24 9.13 -18.21
N THR A 208 -11.27 8.32 -17.97
CA THR A 208 -12.67 8.60 -18.17
C THR A 208 -13.25 9.15 -16.87
N LYS A 209 -13.95 10.29 -16.97
CA LYS A 209 -14.71 10.87 -15.87
C LYS A 209 -15.85 9.91 -15.47
N GLN A 210 -15.86 9.51 -14.20
CA GLN A 210 -16.92 8.69 -13.63
C GLN A 210 -17.73 9.55 -12.67
N LYS A 211 -19.05 9.64 -12.88
CA LYS A 211 -19.95 10.35 -11.97
C LYS A 211 -20.13 9.54 -10.70
N ILE A 212 -20.07 10.22 -9.56
CA ILE A 212 -20.35 9.65 -8.23
C ILE A 212 -21.30 10.55 -7.47
N ALA A 213 -22.21 9.91 -6.74
CA ALA A 213 -23.21 10.55 -5.90
C ALA A 213 -23.41 9.68 -4.66
N GLY A 214 -23.13 10.21 -3.47
CA GLY A 214 -23.32 9.47 -2.23
C GLY A 214 -22.48 9.97 -1.07
N ASN A 215 -22.62 9.32 0.08
CA ASN A 215 -21.88 9.61 1.30
C ASN A 215 -20.72 8.61 1.45
N PHE A 216 -19.48 9.08 1.31
CA PHE A 216 -18.30 8.23 1.22
C PHE A 216 -17.38 8.38 2.44
N PRO A 217 -16.85 7.26 3.00
CA PRO A 217 -15.81 7.32 4.02
C PRO A 217 -14.51 7.93 3.48
N MET A 218 -13.89 8.79 4.29
CA MET A 218 -12.66 9.50 3.94
C MET A 218 -11.66 9.53 5.09
N ILE A 219 -10.38 9.51 4.75
CA ILE A 219 -9.25 9.67 5.67
C ILE A 219 -8.49 10.95 5.30
N ILE A 220 -8.30 11.86 6.25
CA ILE A 220 -7.50 13.08 6.08
C ILE A 220 -6.26 12.97 6.98
N LEU A 221 -5.06 12.98 6.39
CA LEU A 221 -3.76 12.85 7.07
C LEU A 221 -2.78 13.88 6.52
N GLY A 222 -2.53 14.96 7.26
CA GLY A 222 -1.70 16.07 6.78
C GLY A 222 -2.32 16.71 5.53
N LYS A 223 -1.53 16.86 4.45
CA LYS A 223 -2.04 17.30 3.15
C LYS A 223 -2.83 16.22 2.39
N GLU A 224 -2.64 14.96 2.73
CA GLU A 224 -3.16 13.83 1.96
C GLU A 224 -4.61 13.52 2.34
N THR A 225 -5.44 13.28 1.32
CA THR A 225 -6.83 12.87 1.49
C THR A 225 -7.10 11.59 0.72
N TYR A 226 -7.69 10.62 1.40
CA TYR A 226 -8.03 9.31 0.85
C TYR A 226 -9.54 9.09 0.86
N TYR A 227 -10.05 8.55 -0.23
CA TYR A 227 -11.47 8.32 -0.46
C TYR A 227 -11.72 6.82 -0.61
N PHE A 228 -12.73 6.30 0.08
CA PHE A 228 -13.22 4.93 -0.12
C PHE A 228 -14.47 4.95 -0.99
N ILE A 229 -14.36 4.49 -2.23
CA ILE A 229 -15.44 4.53 -3.24
C ILE A 229 -15.54 3.14 -3.87
N ASN A 230 -16.74 2.55 -3.87
CA ASN A 230 -17.03 1.26 -4.52
C ASN A 230 -16.04 0.13 -4.13
N GLY A 231 -15.68 0.03 -2.85
CA GLY A 231 -14.79 -1.02 -2.35
C GLY A 231 -13.29 -0.76 -2.53
N ARG A 232 -12.91 0.43 -3.01
CA ARG A 232 -11.52 0.77 -3.37
C ARG A 232 -11.06 2.07 -2.70
N TRP A 233 -9.77 2.15 -2.44
CA TRP A 233 -9.12 3.33 -1.88
C TRP A 233 -8.44 4.15 -2.97
N TYR A 234 -8.64 5.46 -2.89
CA TYR A 234 -8.07 6.43 -3.81
C TYR A 234 -7.38 7.56 -3.05
N THR A 235 -6.30 8.11 -3.59
CA THR A 235 -5.72 9.40 -3.16
C THR A 235 -5.79 10.42 -4.30
N GLY A 236 -5.75 11.71 -3.96
CA GLY A 236 -5.77 12.82 -4.90
C GLY A 236 -6.88 13.83 -4.60
N GLY A 237 -7.19 14.69 -5.56
CA GLY A 237 -8.28 15.65 -5.47
C GLY A 237 -9.47 15.21 -6.32
N LEU A 238 -10.70 15.38 -5.83
CA LEU A 238 -11.92 15.07 -6.59
C LEU A 238 -12.00 15.81 -7.93
N SER A 239 -11.45 17.03 -8.00
CA SER A 239 -11.37 17.84 -9.22
C SER A 239 -10.14 17.58 -10.10
N LYS A 240 -9.30 16.60 -9.74
CA LYS A 240 -8.06 16.20 -10.42
C LYS A 240 -8.06 14.69 -10.67
N ASP A 241 -6.95 14.17 -11.20
CA ASP A 241 -6.73 12.73 -11.31
C ASP A 241 -6.61 12.11 -9.91
N MET A 242 -7.40 11.07 -9.67
CA MET A 242 -7.34 10.22 -8.48
C MET A 242 -6.59 8.94 -8.79
N PHE A 243 -5.73 8.55 -7.87
CA PHE A 243 -4.89 7.36 -7.97
C PHE A 243 -5.48 6.28 -7.09
N GLU A 244 -5.85 5.16 -7.71
CA GLU A 244 -6.27 3.95 -6.98
C GLU A 244 -5.04 3.29 -6.37
N PHE A 245 -5.12 2.92 -5.10
CA PHE A 245 -4.14 2.01 -4.51
C PHE A 245 -4.40 0.58 -5.01
N GLN A 246 -3.52 0.11 -5.88
CA GLN A 246 -3.54 -1.27 -6.37
C GLN A 246 -3.10 -2.21 -5.25
#